data_AF-A0A6G8FY46-F1
#
_entry.id   AF-A0A6G8FY46-F1
#
_cell.length_a   1.000
_cell.length_b   1.000
_cell.length_c   1.000
_cell.angle_alpha   90.00
_cell.angle_beta   90.00
_cell.angle_gamma   90.00
#
_symmetry.space_group_name_H-M   'P 1'
#
loop_
_entity.id
_entity.type
_entity.pdbx_description
1 polymer ?
#
loop_
_entity_poly.entity_id
_entity_poly.type
_entity_poly.pdbx_seq_one_letter_code
_entity_poly.pdbx_strand_id
1 'polypeptide(L)'
;MGDGIKVGGAGIDTLVDEMQKGLTNIESRLGDMKSDLSKYVEQWDGSARAAYSQAQADWEKQIQECKQLLQDVRQAVITSKEDYLAGELRNTNMWG
;
A
#
# COMPACT_ATOMS: atom_id res chain seq x y z
N MET A 1 -12.96 -19.25 20.13
CA MET A 1 -12.39 -17.90 19.98
C MET A 1 -11.59 -17.70 18.69
N GLY A 2 -11.27 -18.75 17.90
CA GLY A 2 -10.50 -18.61 16.64
C GLY A 2 -11.24 -18.20 15.37
N ASP A 3 -12.56 -18.10 15.42
CA ASP A 3 -13.35 -17.69 14.26
C ASP A 3 -13.17 -16.20 13.95
N GLY A 4 -13.06 -15.34 14.98
CA GLY A 4 -12.92 -13.90 14.82
C GLY A 4 -11.59 -13.45 14.20
N ILE A 5 -10.48 -14.13 14.48
CA ILE A 5 -9.16 -13.84 13.88
C ILE A 5 -9.13 -14.28 12.41
N LYS A 6 -9.76 -15.41 12.07
CA LYS A 6 -9.86 -15.89 10.68
C LYS A 6 -10.69 -14.94 9.81
N VAL A 7 -11.84 -14.51 10.32
CA VAL A 7 -12.70 -13.52 9.65
C VAL A 7 -12.01 -12.17 9.54
N GLY A 8 -11.34 -11.70 10.62
CA GLY A 8 -10.55 -10.48 10.60
C GLY A 8 -9.39 -10.54 9.60
N GLY A 9 -8.67 -11.65 9.53
CA GLY A 9 -7.58 -11.88 8.60
C GLY A 9 -8.02 -11.83 7.13
N ALA A 10 -9.13 -12.48 6.78
CA ALA A 10 -9.68 -12.43 5.44
C ALA A 10 -10.17 -11.02 5.04
N GLY A 11 -10.75 -10.28 5.99
CA GLY A 11 -11.15 -8.89 5.79
C GLY A 11 -9.96 -7.97 5.54
N ILE A 12 -8.86 -8.15 6.29
CA ILE A 12 -7.66 -7.33 6.10
C ILE A 12 -6.95 -7.69 4.79
N ASP A 13 -6.87 -8.97 4.42
CA ASP A 13 -6.28 -9.37 3.13
C ASP A 13 -7.04 -8.70 1.96
N THR A 14 -8.37 -8.69 2.02
CA THR A 14 -9.22 -8.02 1.01
C THR A 14 -8.95 -6.51 0.97
N LEU A 15 -8.88 -5.85 2.13
CA LEU A 15 -8.57 -4.42 2.22
C LEU A 15 -7.19 -4.10 1.62
N VAL A 16 -6.18 -4.92 1.89
CA VAL A 16 -4.83 -4.76 1.34
C VAL A 16 -4.84 -4.87 -0.18
N ASP A 17 -5.58 -5.83 -0.74
CA ASP A 17 -5.71 -5.99 -2.19
C ASP A 17 -6.44 -4.80 -2.84
N GLU A 18 -7.49 -4.29 -2.20
CA GLU A 18 -8.21 -3.10 -2.66
C GLU A 18 -7.32 -1.85 -2.64
N MET A 19 -6.57 -1.65 -1.56
CA MET A 19 -5.62 -0.53 -1.47
C MET A 19 -4.50 -0.65 -2.51
N GLN A 20 -3.98 -1.86 -2.75
CA GLN A 20 -2.98 -2.10 -3.78
C GLN A 20 -3.53 -1.76 -5.18
N LYS A 21 -4.77 -2.14 -5.49
CA LYS A 21 -5.45 -1.76 -6.75
C LYS A 21 -5.63 -0.24 -6.84
N GLY A 22 -6.07 0.40 -5.77
CA GLY A 22 -6.21 1.87 -5.70
C GLY A 22 -4.88 2.58 -5.97
N LEU A 23 -3.79 2.08 -5.39
CA LEU A 23 -2.46 2.62 -5.60
C LEU A 23 -1.98 2.48 -7.05
N THR A 24 -2.16 1.29 -7.66
CA THR A 24 -1.86 1.08 -9.08
C THR A 24 -2.64 2.04 -9.98
N ASN A 25 -3.91 2.31 -9.65
CA ASN A 25 -4.73 3.27 -10.41
C ASN A 25 -4.21 4.71 -10.28
N ILE A 26 -3.74 5.10 -9.08
CA ILE A 26 -3.10 6.40 -8.86
C ILE A 26 -1.81 6.51 -9.68
N GLU A 27 -0.96 5.48 -9.66
CA GLU A 27 0.28 5.44 -10.44
C GLU A 27 0.01 5.58 -11.94
N SER A 28 -0.97 4.85 -12.47
CA SER A 28 -1.35 4.95 -13.88
C SER A 28 -1.78 6.38 -14.23
N ARG A 29 -2.67 6.98 -13.44
CA ARG A 29 -3.15 8.35 -13.69
C ARG A 29 -2.03 9.39 -13.64
N LEU A 30 -1.08 9.24 -12.72
CA LEU A 30 0.08 10.13 -12.63
C LEU A 30 1.05 9.91 -13.79
N GLY A 31 1.21 8.67 -14.26
CA GLY A 31 1.95 8.34 -15.48
C GLY A 31 1.34 8.98 -16.73
N ASP A 32 0.02 8.87 -16.89
CA ASP A 32 -0.72 9.49 -17.99
C ASP A 32 -0.57 11.01 -17.96
N MET A 33 -0.78 11.62 -16.78
CA MET A 33 -0.61 13.06 -16.57
C MET A 33 0.82 13.50 -16.90
N LYS A 34 1.84 12.76 -16.47
CA LYS A 34 3.25 13.06 -16.78
C LYS A 34 3.54 12.98 -18.28
N SER A 35 2.99 11.97 -18.96
CA SER A 35 3.14 11.82 -20.42
C SER A 35 2.50 12.99 -21.16
N ASP A 36 1.29 13.38 -20.77
CA ASP A 36 0.58 14.50 -21.39
C ASP A 36 1.28 15.84 -21.14
N LEU A 37 1.73 16.07 -19.92
CA LEU A 37 2.41 17.32 -19.55
C LEU A 37 3.81 17.40 -20.16
N SER A 38 4.52 16.29 -20.36
CA SER A 38 5.89 16.28 -20.93
C SER A 38 6.00 17.02 -22.26
N LYS A 39 4.93 16.98 -23.08
CA LYS A 39 4.82 17.65 -24.38
C LYS A 39 4.80 19.18 -24.28
N TYR A 40 4.36 19.70 -23.12
CA TYR A 40 4.17 21.13 -22.87
C TYR A 40 5.19 21.71 -21.89
N VAL A 41 5.85 20.86 -21.09
CA VAL A 41 6.90 21.27 -20.13
C VAL A 41 8.02 22.05 -20.81
N GLU A 42 8.41 21.68 -22.04
CA GLU A 42 9.40 22.43 -22.82
C GLU A 42 8.95 23.84 -23.20
N GLN A 43 7.66 24.16 -23.16
CA GLN A 43 7.12 25.48 -23.47
C GLN A 43 6.85 26.32 -22.21
N TRP A 44 6.93 25.70 -21.04
CA TRP A 44 6.72 26.38 -19.76
C TRP A 44 7.90 27.28 -19.41
N ASP A 45 7.58 28.41 -18.77
CA ASP A 45 8.56 29.26 -18.11
C ASP A 45 9.32 28.50 -17.01
N GLY A 46 10.53 28.94 -16.68
CA GLY A 46 11.39 28.28 -15.70
C GLY A 46 10.73 28.09 -14.32
N SER A 47 9.88 29.02 -13.91
CA SER A 47 9.12 28.93 -12.65
C SER A 47 8.09 27.79 -12.66
N ALA A 48 7.34 27.63 -13.75
CA ALA A 48 6.33 26.58 -13.91
C ALA A 48 6.98 25.18 -14.03
N ARG A 49 8.13 25.07 -14.70
CA ARG A 49 8.91 23.82 -14.73
C ARG A 49 9.39 23.40 -13.34
N ALA A 50 9.88 24.36 -12.54
CA ALA A 50 10.32 24.09 -11.18
C ALA A 50 9.16 23.62 -10.28
N ALA A 51 8.01 24.29 -10.35
CA ALA A 51 6.81 23.90 -9.60
C ALA A 51 6.33 22.49 -9.96
N TYR A 52 6.34 22.15 -11.26
CA TYR A 52 6.01 20.81 -11.72
C TYR A 52 7.01 19.75 -11.25
N SER A 53 8.31 20.03 -11.35
CA SER A 53 9.34 19.11 -10.87
C SER A 53 9.21 18.83 -9.36
N GLN A 54 8.83 19.85 -8.57
CA GLN A 54 8.58 19.67 -7.14
C GLN A 54 7.34 18.81 -6.90
N ALA A 55 6.23 19.14 -7.56
CA ALA A 55 5.01 18.34 -7.46
C ALA A 55 5.29 16.88 -7.85
N GLN A 56 6.12 16.67 -8.88
CA GLN A 56 6.52 15.35 -9.31
C GLN A 56 7.24 14.56 -8.23
N ALA A 57 8.25 15.17 -7.61
CA ALA A 57 8.98 14.54 -6.52
C ALA A 57 8.04 14.22 -5.34
N ASP A 58 7.09 15.13 -5.04
CA ASP A 58 6.17 14.98 -3.92
C ASP A 58 5.22 13.80 -4.13
N TRP A 59 4.54 13.69 -5.28
CA TRP A 59 3.64 12.56 -5.51
C TRP A 59 4.39 11.23 -5.61
N GLU A 60 5.60 11.21 -6.20
CA GLU A 60 6.42 10.00 -6.28
C GLU A 60 6.79 9.53 -4.87
N LYS A 61 7.17 10.46 -3.99
CA LYS A 61 7.44 10.16 -2.58
C LYS A 61 6.20 9.61 -1.87
N GLN A 62 5.04 10.25 -2.02
CA GLN A 62 3.80 9.82 -1.36
C GLN A 62 3.36 8.42 -1.82
N ILE A 63 3.52 8.09 -3.10
CA ILE A 63 3.26 6.73 -3.61
C ILE A 63 4.17 5.70 -2.94
N GLN A 64 5.46 5.99 -2.82
CA GLN A 64 6.40 5.06 -2.16
C GLN A 64 6.06 4.86 -0.70
N GLU A 65 5.69 5.93 0.02
CA GLU A 65 5.23 5.85 1.40
C GLU A 65 3.97 4.98 1.54
N CYS A 66 2.99 5.12 0.63
CA CYS A 66 1.83 4.26 0.56
C CYS A 66 2.21 2.78 0.30
N LYS A 67 3.15 2.52 -0.62
CA LYS A 67 3.64 1.14 -0.87
C LYS A 67 4.26 0.53 0.38
N GLN A 68 5.09 1.29 1.09
CA GLN A 68 5.73 0.81 2.30
C GLN A 68 4.69 0.49 3.38
N LEU A 69 3.74 1.41 3.62
CA LEU A 69 2.68 1.19 4.59
C LEU A 69 1.86 -0.07 4.29
N LEU A 70 1.55 -0.32 3.00
CA LEU A 70 0.82 -1.54 2.61
C LEU A 70 1.62 -2.81 2.88
N GLN A 71 2.93 -2.78 2.68
CA GLN A 71 3.80 -3.91 3.02
C GLN A 71 3.85 -4.14 4.53
N ASP A 72 3.96 -3.07 5.31
CA ASP A 72 3.99 -3.14 6.77
C ASP A 72 2.68 -3.73 7.33
N VAL A 73 1.53 -3.29 6.79
CA VAL A 73 0.21 -3.84 7.16
C VAL A 73 0.13 -5.32 6.80
N ARG A 74 0.58 -5.73 5.61
CA ARG A 74 0.59 -7.14 5.20
C ARG A 74 1.44 -7.99 6.15
N GLN A 75 2.63 -7.51 6.52
CA GLN A 75 3.52 -8.22 7.42
C GLN A 75 2.90 -8.37 8.82
N ALA A 76 2.30 -7.31 9.35
CA ALA A 76 1.62 -7.35 10.64
C ALA A 76 0.47 -8.39 10.68
N VAL A 77 -0.27 -8.53 9.58
CA VAL A 77 -1.34 -9.52 9.45
C VAL A 77 -0.79 -10.95 9.45
N ILE A 78 0.29 -11.20 8.72
CA ILE A 78 0.95 -12.51 8.68
C ILE A 78 1.44 -12.89 10.08
N THR A 79 2.17 -12.00 10.74
CA THR A 79 2.69 -12.23 12.09
C THR A 79 1.55 -12.51 13.09
N SER A 80 0.45 -11.75 13.03
CA SER A 80 -0.72 -11.98 13.88
C SER A 80 -1.36 -13.36 13.65
N LYS A 81 -1.43 -13.83 12.39
CA LYS A 81 -1.92 -15.18 12.06
C LYS A 81 -0.99 -16.27 12.59
N GLU A 82 0.32 -16.11 12.48
CA GLU A 82 1.33 -17.06 12.96
C GLU A 82 1.32 -17.18 14.49
N ASP A 83 1.30 -16.04 15.19
CA ASP A 83 1.24 -15.99 16.66
C ASP A 83 -0.03 -16.68 17.19
N TYR A 84 -1.15 -16.51 16.49
CA TYR A 84 -2.40 -17.17 16.85
C TYR A 84 -2.32 -18.69 16.72
N LEU A 85 -1.83 -19.20 15.58
CA LEU A 85 -1.68 -20.64 15.35
C LEU A 85 -0.73 -21.29 16.36
N ALA A 86 0.38 -20.60 16.68
CA ALA A 86 1.32 -21.06 17.71
C ALA A 86 0.67 -21.10 19.10
N GLY A 87 -0.19 -20.12 19.42
CA GLY A 87 -0.95 -20.09 20.67
C GLY A 87 -1.98 -21.23 20.78
N GLU A 88 -2.74 -21.50 19.71
CA GLU A 88 -3.69 -22.62 19.66
C GLU A 88 -2.97 -23.96 19.85
N LEU A 89 -1.88 -24.22 19.11
CA LEU A 89 -1.09 -25.46 19.21
C LEU A 89 -0.55 -25.69 20.62
N ARG A 90 -0.06 -24.64 21.29
CA ARG A 90 0.42 -24.72 22.67
C ARG A 90 -0.72 -25.05 23.63
N ASN A 91 -1.87 -24.42 23.47
CA ASN A 91 -3.02 -24.68 24.33
C ASN A 91 -3.58 -26.08 24.10
N THR A 92 -3.67 -26.56 22.86
CA THR A 92 -4.14 -27.94 22.59
C THR A 92 -3.18 -28.99 23.13
N ASN A 93 -1.86 -28.75 23.11
CA ASN A 93 -0.87 -29.67 23.68
C ASN A 93 -0.83 -29.66 25.23
N MET A 94 -1.33 -28.62 25.88
CA MET A 94 -1.37 -28.53 27.35
C MET A 94 -2.60 -29.21 27.97
N TRP A 95 -3.68 -29.37 27.20
CA TRP A 95 -4.97 -29.88 27.67
C TRP A 95 -5.38 -31.21 26.99
N GLY A 96 -4.50 -31.78 26.16
CA GLY A 96 -4.65 -33.09 25.53
C GLY A 96 -3.85 -34.18 26.24
#